data_AF-A0A259LR61-F1
#
_entry.id   AF-A0A259LR61-F1
#
_cell.length_a   1.000
_cell.length_b   1.000
_cell.length_c   1.000
_cell.angle_alpha   90.00
_cell.angle_beta   90.00
_cell.angle_gamma   90.00
#
_symmetry.space_group_name_H-M   'P 1'
#
loop_
_entity.id
_entity.type
_entity.pdbx_description
1 polymer ?
#
loop_
_entity_poly.entity_id
_entity_poly.type
_entity_poly.pdbx_seq_one_letter_code
_entity_poly.pdbx_strand_id
1 'polypeptide(L)'
;MVCQNEEIVERHHSKVYGKAPVGAPPMSVPHLDTRIINGKPALLFGPFAGFTTKFLKKGSVFDLFSSVRAQNIRPMMSVGMDNMDLTRYLIAESFQSHKDRVASLSNFCPQAREEDWRLQDAGMRVQIIKKDANGQGKLEFGTEIVAAKDGSLAALLGASPGASTAVQAMLDVLQRCFPQRLASPEWQARLRELVPAYGQSLIEDADLLEKVRSRTLDTLGLKRKA
;
A
#
# COMPACT_ATOMS: atom_id res chain seq x y z
N MET A 1 -16.47 0.03 8.03
CA MET A 1 -17.77 0.59 8.42
C MET A 1 -17.93 1.95 7.76
N VAL A 2 -19.16 2.30 7.38
CA VAL A 2 -19.51 3.58 6.78
C VAL A 2 -20.60 4.24 7.63
N CYS A 3 -20.49 5.55 7.85
CA CYS A 3 -21.50 6.40 8.45
C CYS A 3 -21.95 7.46 7.44
N GLN A 4 -23.26 7.60 7.29
CA GLN A 4 -23.88 8.58 6.38
C GLN A 4 -24.79 9.57 7.14
N ASN A 5 -24.74 9.56 8.47
CA ASN A 5 -25.46 10.53 9.29
C ASN A 5 -24.81 11.91 9.09
N GLU A 6 -25.54 12.82 8.45
CA GLU A 6 -25.05 14.14 8.03
C GLU A 6 -24.47 14.94 9.21
N GLU A 7 -25.12 14.91 10.38
CA GLU A 7 -24.66 15.62 11.58
C GLU A 7 -23.29 15.15 12.07
N ILE A 8 -22.96 13.87 11.86
CA ILE A 8 -21.66 13.28 12.25
C ILE A 8 -20.63 13.55 11.16
N VAL A 9 -21.01 13.38 9.89
CA VAL A 9 -20.12 13.54 8.74
C VAL A 9 -19.62 14.98 8.62
N GLU A 10 -20.48 15.97 8.83
CA GLU A 10 -20.12 17.40 8.76
C GLU A 10 -19.10 17.83 9.82
N ARG A 11 -18.99 17.10 10.94
CA ARG A 11 -18.02 17.40 12.00
C ARG A 11 -16.62 16.88 11.69
N HIS A 12 -16.46 16.05 10.66
CA HIS A 12 -15.21 15.38 10.34
C HIS A 12 -14.77 15.68 8.90
N HIS A 13 -13.73 16.50 8.76
CA HIS A 13 -13.14 16.87 7.46
C HIS A 13 -11.71 16.34 7.24
N SER A 14 -11.18 15.58 8.19
CA SER A 14 -9.78 15.13 8.19
C SER A 14 -9.68 13.62 8.14
N LYS A 15 -8.56 13.13 7.60
CA LYS A 15 -8.16 11.73 7.69
C LYS A 15 -7.32 11.51 8.93
N VAL A 16 -7.79 10.65 9.82
CA VAL A 16 -7.12 10.32 11.09
C VAL A 16 -6.62 8.89 11.04
N TYR A 17 -5.34 8.71 11.34
CA TYR A 17 -4.71 7.40 11.46
C TYR A 17 -4.56 7.03 12.93
N GLY A 18 -4.87 5.78 13.27
CA GLY A 18 -4.62 5.27 14.61
C GLY A 18 -3.18 4.84 14.81
N LYS A 19 -2.86 4.47 16.04
CA LYS A 19 -1.67 3.68 16.32
C LYS A 19 -1.92 2.24 15.87
N ALA A 20 -0.94 1.62 15.23
CA ALA A 20 -0.99 0.19 14.92
C ALA A 20 -1.13 -0.61 16.22
N PRO A 21 -2.11 -1.52 16.35
CA PRO A 21 -2.15 -2.48 17.44
C PRO A 21 -0.86 -3.31 17.46
N VAL A 22 -0.45 -3.76 18.65
CA VAL A 22 0.71 -4.65 18.78
C VAL A 22 0.45 -5.93 17.98
N GLY A 23 1.35 -6.27 17.05
CA GLY A 23 1.20 -7.44 16.16
C GLY A 23 0.33 -7.21 14.92
N ALA A 24 -0.27 -6.02 14.73
CA ALA A 24 -0.95 -5.70 13.49
C ALA A 24 0.07 -5.56 12.34
N PRO A 25 -0.22 -6.10 11.15
CA PRO A 25 0.66 -5.92 10.00
C PRO A 25 0.78 -4.44 9.62
N PRO A 26 1.90 -4.04 8.97
CA PRO A 26 2.15 -2.65 8.57
C PRO A 26 1.06 -2.01 7.71
N MET A 27 0.17 -2.82 7.11
CA MET A 27 -0.85 -2.37 6.16
C MET A 27 -2.27 -2.26 6.74
N SER A 28 -2.52 -2.69 7.98
CA SER A 28 -3.89 -2.82 8.53
C SER A 28 -4.19 -1.82 9.64
N VAL A 29 -3.50 -0.67 9.65
CA VAL A 29 -3.76 0.35 10.65
C VAL A 29 -5.14 0.96 10.40
N PRO A 30 -6.06 0.91 11.38
CA PRO A 30 -7.38 1.50 11.20
C PRO A 30 -7.24 3.01 11.02
N HIS A 31 -8.07 3.55 10.14
CA HIS A 31 -8.19 4.96 9.91
C HIS A 31 -9.65 5.36 9.82
N LEU A 32 -9.91 6.60 10.22
CA LEU A 32 -11.19 7.29 10.03
C LEU A 32 -11.00 8.37 8.98
N ASP A 33 -11.74 8.29 7.88
CA ASP A 33 -11.62 9.24 6.78
C ASP A 33 -12.95 9.61 6.14
N THR A 34 -13.05 10.89 5.76
CA THR A 34 -14.17 11.42 4.98
C THR A 34 -14.00 11.03 3.52
N ARG A 35 -15.06 10.49 2.93
CA ARG A 35 -15.13 10.03 1.54
C ARG A 35 -16.38 10.57 0.86
N ILE A 36 -16.32 10.69 -0.46
CA ILE A 36 -17.49 10.91 -1.29
C ILE A 36 -17.92 9.56 -1.86
N ILE A 37 -19.09 9.09 -1.48
CA ILE A 37 -19.69 7.83 -1.96
C ILE A 37 -20.98 8.20 -2.71
N ASN A 38 -21.03 7.89 -4.00
CA ASN A 38 -22.17 8.23 -4.88
C ASN A 38 -22.57 9.71 -4.81
N GLY A 39 -21.57 10.60 -4.78
CA GLY A 39 -21.77 12.06 -4.72
C GLY A 39 -22.12 12.61 -3.33
N LYS A 40 -22.26 11.76 -2.30
CA LYS A 40 -22.56 12.18 -0.93
C LYS A 40 -21.35 12.01 0.01
N PRO A 41 -21.06 12.98 0.89
CA PRO A 41 -20.10 12.81 1.97
C PRO A 41 -20.50 11.65 2.90
N ALA A 42 -19.51 10.87 3.32
CA ALA A 42 -19.65 9.77 4.28
C ALA A 42 -18.36 9.60 5.07
N LEU A 43 -18.43 9.08 6.29
CA LEU A 43 -17.26 8.67 7.05
C LEU A 43 -17.00 7.19 6.86
N LEU A 44 -15.73 6.83 6.68
CA LEU A 44 -15.28 5.45 6.55
C LEU A 44 -14.31 5.13 7.69
N PHE A 45 -14.57 4.02 8.37
CA PHE A 45 -13.68 3.47 9.38
C PHE A 45 -13.28 2.03 9.05
N GLY A 46 -11.99 1.73 9.17
CA GLY A 46 -11.43 0.41 8.90
C GLY A 46 -10.01 0.52 8.33
N PRO A 47 -9.53 -0.46 7.56
CA PRO A 47 -10.25 -1.65 7.08
C PRO A 47 -10.46 -2.71 8.17
N PHE A 48 -11.47 -3.57 7.98
CA PHE A 48 -11.64 -4.81 8.74
C PHE A 48 -11.40 -5.99 7.82
N ALA A 49 -10.74 -7.04 8.30
CA ALA A 49 -10.52 -8.22 7.47
C ALA A 49 -11.83 -8.98 7.21
N GLY A 50 -11.98 -9.49 5.99
CA GLY A 50 -13.02 -10.45 5.62
C GLY A 50 -12.39 -11.67 4.97
N PHE A 51 -13.14 -12.75 4.84
CA PHE A 51 -12.69 -13.97 4.19
C PHE A 51 -13.42 -14.21 2.87
N THR A 52 -12.66 -14.43 1.79
CA THR A 52 -13.19 -14.85 0.49
C THR A 52 -12.15 -15.65 -0.28
N THR A 53 -12.60 -16.60 -1.10
CA THR A 53 -11.75 -17.34 -2.03
C THR A 53 -11.74 -16.74 -3.44
N LYS A 54 -12.52 -15.66 -3.66
CA LYS A 54 -12.58 -14.91 -4.92
C LYS A 54 -11.42 -13.94 -5.01
N PHE A 55 -10.83 -13.80 -6.19
CA PHE A 55 -9.77 -12.79 -6.42
C PHE A 55 -10.34 -11.48 -6.98
N LEU A 56 -11.51 -11.54 -7.63
CA LEU A 56 -12.19 -10.38 -8.21
C LEU A 56 -13.60 -10.22 -7.65
N LYS A 57 -14.14 -8.99 -7.67
CA LYS A 57 -15.52 -8.70 -7.22
C LYS A 57 -16.57 -9.59 -7.91
N LYS A 58 -16.37 -9.89 -9.20
CA LYS A 58 -17.18 -10.82 -10.01
C LYS A 58 -16.42 -12.10 -10.34
N GLY A 59 -15.51 -12.53 -9.47
CA GLY A 59 -14.68 -13.74 -9.63
C GLY A 59 -15.36 -15.02 -9.17
N SER A 60 -14.65 -16.14 -9.34
CA SER A 60 -15.14 -17.47 -8.97
C SER A 60 -14.78 -17.81 -7.52
N VAL A 61 -15.64 -18.55 -6.84
CA VAL A 61 -15.30 -19.15 -5.53
C VAL A 61 -14.17 -20.17 -5.63
N PHE A 62 -13.85 -20.62 -6.85
CA PHE A 62 -12.74 -21.50 -7.14
C PHE A 62 -11.43 -20.76 -7.47
N ASP A 63 -11.39 -19.42 -7.48
CA ASP A 63 -10.19 -18.66 -7.85
C ASP A 63 -8.97 -19.10 -7.02
N LEU A 64 -9.09 -19.12 -5.69
CA LEU A 64 -8.01 -19.58 -4.80
C LEU A 64 -7.55 -21.01 -5.13
N PHE A 65 -8.47 -21.96 -5.23
CA PHE A 65 -8.13 -23.37 -5.48
C PHE A 65 -7.49 -23.56 -6.86
N SER A 66 -8.01 -22.90 -7.88
CA SER A 66 -7.46 -22.94 -9.25
C SER A 66 -6.08 -22.27 -9.37
N SER A 67 -5.73 -21.38 -8.43
CA SER A 67 -4.42 -20.74 -8.38
C SER A 67 -3.31 -21.65 -7.85
N VAL A 68 -3.66 -22.74 -7.15
CA VAL A 68 -2.70 -23.68 -6.59
C VAL A 68 -2.10 -24.53 -7.71
N ARG A 69 -0.77 -24.51 -7.81
CA ARG A 69 0.03 -25.26 -8.80
C ARG A 69 1.19 -25.93 -8.09
N ALA A 70 1.66 -27.07 -8.59
CA ALA A 70 2.81 -27.78 -8.01
C ALA A 70 4.01 -26.86 -7.72
N GLN A 71 4.27 -25.90 -8.62
CA GLN A 71 5.36 -24.93 -8.50
C GLN A 71 5.17 -23.83 -7.44
N ASN A 72 3.96 -23.59 -6.92
CA ASN A 72 3.69 -22.53 -5.92
C ASN A 72 3.22 -23.05 -4.55
N ILE A 73 2.95 -24.35 -4.39
CA ILE A 73 2.57 -24.97 -3.10
C ILE A 73 3.60 -24.68 -2.00
N ARG A 74 4.89 -24.96 -2.26
CA ARG A 74 5.96 -24.74 -1.27
C ARG A 74 6.04 -23.27 -0.82
N PRO A 75 6.07 -22.28 -1.73
CA PRO A 75 5.99 -20.86 -1.34
C PRO A 75 4.73 -20.49 -0.55
N MET A 76 3.55 -21.00 -0.93
CA MET A 76 2.31 -20.71 -0.22
C MET A 76 2.35 -21.24 1.22
N MET A 77 2.86 -22.46 1.43
CA MET A 77 3.00 -23.05 2.76
C MET A 77 4.03 -22.31 3.62
N SER A 78 5.19 -21.96 3.05
CA SER A 78 6.22 -21.15 3.72
C SER A 78 5.62 -19.86 4.27
N VAL A 79 4.93 -19.09 3.42
CA VAL A 79 4.27 -17.85 3.84
C VAL A 79 3.29 -18.06 4.98
N GLY A 80 2.46 -19.12 4.92
CA GLY A 80 1.49 -19.42 5.98
C GLY A 80 2.16 -19.68 7.33
N MET A 81 3.31 -20.35 7.32
CA MET A 81 4.11 -20.65 8.53
C MET A 81 4.91 -19.43 9.01
N ASP A 82 5.53 -18.70 8.10
CA ASP A 82 6.41 -17.58 8.43
C ASP A 82 5.63 -16.33 8.86
N ASN A 83 4.33 -16.29 8.61
CA ASN A 83 3.45 -15.16 8.89
C ASN A 83 2.24 -15.57 9.75
N MET A 84 2.47 -16.45 10.73
CA MET A 84 1.40 -16.95 11.61
C MET A 84 0.71 -15.84 12.41
N ASP A 85 1.44 -14.81 12.85
CA ASP A 85 0.83 -13.70 13.59
C ASP A 85 -0.13 -12.89 12.72
N LEU A 86 0.27 -12.62 11.48
CA LEU A 86 -0.61 -12.00 10.48
C LEU A 86 -1.82 -12.87 10.18
N THR A 87 -1.61 -14.17 9.96
CA THR A 87 -2.69 -15.11 9.67
C THR A 87 -3.68 -15.15 10.83
N ARG A 88 -3.20 -15.25 12.08
CA ARG A 88 -4.02 -15.21 13.29
C ARG A 88 -4.79 -13.91 13.40
N TYR A 89 -4.14 -12.78 13.15
CA TYR A 89 -4.77 -11.46 13.18
C TYR A 89 -5.91 -11.35 12.17
N LEU A 90 -5.69 -11.74 10.91
CA LEU A 90 -6.72 -11.70 9.86
C LEU A 90 -7.90 -12.63 10.16
N ILE A 91 -7.62 -13.82 10.70
CA ILE A 91 -8.67 -14.75 11.14
C ILE A 91 -9.50 -14.09 12.25
N ALA A 92 -8.86 -13.55 13.30
CA ALA A 92 -9.56 -12.89 14.39
C ALA A 92 -10.43 -11.71 13.91
N GLU A 93 -9.89 -10.84 13.05
CA GLU A 93 -10.62 -9.73 12.42
C GLU A 93 -11.84 -10.21 11.62
N SER A 94 -11.73 -11.33 10.89
CA SER A 94 -12.82 -11.89 10.10
C SER A 94 -14.01 -12.37 10.94
N PHE A 95 -13.76 -12.75 12.20
CA PHE A 95 -14.77 -13.21 13.15
C PHE A 95 -15.35 -12.09 14.03
N GLN A 96 -14.88 -10.85 13.91
CA GLN A 96 -15.41 -9.74 14.71
C GLN A 96 -16.91 -9.54 14.47
N SER A 97 -17.65 -9.23 15.54
CA SER A 97 -19.04 -8.82 15.46
C SER A 97 -19.17 -7.34 15.06
N HIS A 98 -20.38 -6.86 14.74
CA HIS A 98 -20.61 -5.42 14.53
C HIS A 98 -20.20 -4.59 15.75
N LYS A 99 -20.55 -5.09 16.95
CA LYS A 99 -20.22 -4.46 18.23
C LYS A 99 -18.71 -4.34 18.45
N ASP A 100 -17.93 -5.37 18.14
CA ASP A 100 -16.46 -5.32 18.29
C ASP A 100 -15.83 -4.27 17.35
N ARG A 101 -16.37 -4.15 16.14
CA ARG A 101 -15.92 -3.14 15.17
C ARG A 101 -16.27 -1.73 15.63
N VAL A 102 -17.46 -1.52 16.20
CA VAL A 102 -17.86 -0.23 16.78
C VAL A 102 -17.03 0.09 18.02
N ALA A 103 -16.73 -0.88 18.88
CA ALA A 103 -15.82 -0.69 20.01
C ALA A 103 -14.42 -0.24 19.56
N SER A 104 -13.92 -0.79 18.45
CA SER A 104 -12.65 -0.35 17.84
C SER A 104 -12.73 1.08 17.31
N LEU A 105 -13.85 1.45 16.68
CA LEU A 105 -14.14 2.81 16.22
C LEU A 105 -14.23 3.82 17.38
N SER A 106 -14.75 3.42 18.54
CA SER A 106 -14.87 4.32 19.70
C SER A 106 -13.52 4.89 20.16
N ASN A 107 -12.40 4.25 19.81
CA ASN A 107 -11.06 4.81 20.04
C ASN A 107 -10.75 6.05 19.20
N PHE A 108 -11.48 6.26 18.10
CA PHE A 108 -11.36 7.41 17.19
C PHE A 108 -12.54 8.37 17.32
N CYS A 109 -13.75 7.83 17.51
CA CYS A 109 -14.98 8.57 17.65
C CYS A 109 -15.73 8.07 18.91
N PRO A 110 -15.40 8.58 20.11
CA PRO A 110 -15.96 8.08 21.37
C PRO A 110 -17.49 8.14 21.48
N GLN A 111 -18.12 9.00 20.69
CA GLN A 111 -19.58 9.17 20.64
C GLN A 111 -20.26 8.29 19.58
N ALA A 112 -19.52 7.40 18.91
CA ALA A 112 -20.09 6.52 17.89
C ALA A 112 -21.18 5.61 18.46
N ARG A 113 -22.36 5.63 17.84
CA ARG A 113 -23.48 4.75 18.16
C ARG A 113 -23.59 3.64 17.12
N GLU A 114 -23.83 2.40 17.54
CA GLU A 114 -23.84 1.25 16.62
C GLU A 114 -24.81 1.42 15.44
N GLU A 115 -25.94 2.10 15.67
CA GLU A 115 -26.99 2.37 14.69
C GLU A 115 -26.57 3.29 13.54
N ASP A 116 -25.57 4.15 13.71
CA ASP A 116 -25.09 5.10 12.70
C ASP A 116 -24.09 4.47 11.72
N TRP A 117 -23.60 3.26 12.03
CA TRP A 117 -22.52 2.62 11.29
C TRP A 117 -22.99 1.32 10.65
N ARG A 118 -22.61 1.12 9.39
CA ARG A 118 -22.91 -0.11 8.65
C ARG A 118 -21.65 -0.69 8.03
N LEU A 119 -21.60 -2.01 7.90
CA LEU A 119 -20.56 -2.65 7.10
C LEU A 119 -20.83 -2.36 5.62
N GLN A 120 -19.77 -2.04 4.90
CA GLN A 120 -19.78 -1.85 3.46
C GLN A 120 -18.64 -2.67 2.90
N ASP A 121 -18.95 -3.54 1.95
CA ASP A 121 -17.94 -4.34 1.28
C ASP A 121 -16.96 -3.44 0.53
N ALA A 122 -15.69 -3.57 0.89
CA ALA A 122 -14.59 -2.88 0.22
C ALA A 122 -14.09 -3.69 -0.99
N GLY A 123 -13.06 -3.18 -1.65
CA GLY A 123 -12.36 -3.94 -2.69
C GLY A 123 -11.71 -5.21 -2.15
N MET A 124 -11.47 -6.17 -3.03
CA MET A 124 -10.65 -7.35 -2.73
C MET A 124 -9.19 -7.02 -3.01
N ARG A 125 -8.31 -7.42 -2.09
CA ARG A 125 -6.86 -7.26 -2.25
C ARG A 125 -6.20 -8.62 -2.15
N VAL A 126 -5.52 -9.03 -3.22
CA VAL A 126 -4.67 -10.22 -3.21
C VAL A 126 -3.25 -9.80 -2.85
N GLN A 127 -2.60 -10.60 -2.02
CA GLN A 127 -1.23 -10.36 -1.57
C GLN A 127 -0.24 -11.18 -2.41
N ILE A 128 0.82 -10.53 -2.88
CA ILE A 128 1.85 -11.17 -3.71
C ILE A 128 2.75 -12.06 -2.83
N ILE A 129 2.98 -13.29 -3.30
CA ILE A 129 3.96 -14.22 -2.76
C ILE A 129 5.08 -14.38 -3.78
N LYS A 130 6.30 -13.98 -3.40
CA LYS A 130 7.50 -14.20 -4.21
C LYS A 130 8.33 -15.35 -3.67
N LYS A 131 9.11 -15.96 -4.56
CA LYS A 131 10.16 -16.91 -4.18
C LYS A 131 11.42 -16.12 -3.84
N ASP A 132 12.01 -16.41 -2.69
CA ASP A 132 13.36 -15.97 -2.37
C ASP A 132 14.40 -16.81 -3.12
N ALA A 133 15.69 -16.53 -2.88
CA ALA A 133 16.80 -17.26 -3.49
C ALA A 133 16.82 -18.77 -3.16
N ASN A 134 16.20 -19.16 -2.04
CA ASN A 134 16.12 -20.55 -1.57
C ASN A 134 14.81 -21.25 -2.01
N GLY A 135 13.97 -20.56 -2.78
CA GLY A 135 12.65 -21.04 -3.21
C GLY A 135 11.58 -21.00 -2.11
N GLN A 136 11.84 -20.37 -0.98
CA GLN A 136 10.87 -20.11 0.08
C GLN A 136 9.96 -18.95 -0.30
N GLY A 137 8.75 -18.92 0.26
CA GLY A 137 7.76 -17.91 -0.06
C GLY A 137 7.90 -16.69 0.85
N LYS A 138 7.89 -15.49 0.28
CA LYS A 138 7.88 -14.22 1.02
C LYS A 138 6.69 -13.37 0.60
N LEU A 139 6.01 -12.76 1.57
CA LEU A 139 4.96 -11.77 1.33
C LEU A 139 5.56 -10.41 0.94
N GLU A 140 5.05 -9.81 -0.13
CA GLU A 140 5.49 -8.49 -0.59
C GLU A 140 4.50 -7.37 -0.25
N PHE A 141 4.70 -6.69 0.88
CA PHE A 141 3.78 -5.65 1.34
C PHE A 141 3.88 -4.32 0.58
N GLY A 142 4.89 -4.17 -0.28
CA GLY A 142 5.20 -2.93 -1.00
C GLY A 142 4.65 -2.84 -2.42
N THR A 143 5.25 -1.93 -3.20
CA THR A 143 5.05 -1.81 -4.64
C THR A 143 5.97 -2.80 -5.35
N GLU A 144 5.40 -3.68 -6.16
CA GLU A 144 6.13 -4.66 -6.93
C GLU A 144 6.09 -4.36 -8.42
N ILE A 145 7.28 -4.17 -9.00
CA ILE A 145 7.41 -3.96 -10.44
C ILE A 145 7.58 -5.32 -11.11
N VAL A 146 6.62 -5.66 -11.96
CA VAL A 146 6.68 -6.82 -12.85
C VAL A 146 6.81 -6.31 -14.28
N ALA A 147 7.84 -6.75 -14.98
CA ALA A 147 8.05 -6.38 -16.38
C ALA A 147 8.13 -7.64 -17.25
N ALA A 148 7.55 -7.57 -18.44
CA ALA A 148 7.76 -8.59 -19.46
C ALA A 148 9.25 -8.62 -19.84
N LYS A 149 9.77 -9.81 -20.21
CA LYS A 149 11.18 -10.00 -20.53
C LYS A 149 11.65 -9.12 -21.68
N ASP A 150 10.75 -8.79 -22.60
CA ASP A 150 10.99 -7.93 -23.77
C ASP A 150 10.73 -6.44 -23.48
N GLY A 151 10.34 -6.08 -22.25
CA GLY A 151 10.06 -4.70 -21.86
C GLY A 151 8.73 -4.13 -22.40
N SER A 152 7.93 -4.91 -23.13
CA SER A 152 6.68 -4.46 -23.77
C SER A 152 5.58 -4.07 -22.77
N LEU A 153 5.63 -4.62 -21.56
CA LEU A 153 4.68 -4.38 -20.49
C LEU A 153 5.42 -4.23 -19.16
N ALA A 154 5.07 -3.19 -18.40
CA ALA A 154 5.42 -3.04 -17.00
C ALA A 154 4.14 -2.83 -16.18
N ALA A 155 4.02 -3.55 -15.07
CA ALA A 155 2.94 -3.42 -14.12
C ALA A 155 3.51 -3.13 -12.73
N LEU A 156 2.93 -2.15 -12.04
CA LEU A 156 3.16 -1.91 -10.63
C LEU A 156 2.02 -2.57 -9.86
N LEU A 157 2.35 -3.61 -9.10
CA LEU A 157 1.41 -4.40 -8.31
C LEU A 157 1.59 -4.08 -6.82
N GLY A 158 0.57 -4.37 -6.01
CA GLY A 158 0.63 -4.16 -4.57
C GLY A 158 0.28 -2.74 -4.15
N ALA A 159 0.99 -2.20 -3.16
CA ALA A 159 0.74 -0.84 -2.67
C ALA A 159 1.12 0.18 -3.74
N SER A 160 0.29 1.21 -3.94
CA SER A 160 0.66 2.34 -4.79
C SER A 160 1.89 3.03 -4.20
N PRO A 161 2.94 3.32 -4.99
CA PRO A 161 4.13 3.95 -4.46
C PRO A 161 3.77 5.37 -4.00
N GLY A 162 4.09 5.65 -2.73
CA GLY A 162 3.92 6.99 -2.18
C GLY A 162 4.89 7.98 -2.82
N ALA A 163 4.71 9.28 -2.53
CA ALA A 163 5.57 10.33 -3.09
C ALA A 163 7.08 10.09 -2.85
N SER A 164 7.43 9.44 -1.74
CA SER A 164 8.82 9.10 -1.39
C SER A 164 9.44 7.97 -2.22
N THR A 165 8.64 7.10 -2.83
CA THR A 165 9.12 5.91 -3.56
C THR A 165 8.75 5.91 -5.05
N ALA A 166 7.82 6.77 -5.47
CA ALA A 166 7.34 6.82 -6.85
C ALA A 166 8.44 7.09 -7.87
N VAL A 167 9.36 8.02 -7.58
CA VAL A 167 10.48 8.33 -8.48
C VAL A 167 11.38 7.11 -8.67
N GLN A 168 11.78 6.45 -7.57
CA GLN A 168 12.61 5.25 -7.63
C GLN A 168 11.91 4.13 -8.41
N ALA A 169 10.62 3.90 -8.15
CA ALA A 169 9.86 2.89 -8.85
C ALA A 169 9.82 3.14 -10.37
N MET A 170 9.69 4.40 -10.80
CA MET A 170 9.74 4.74 -12.22
C MET A 170 11.13 4.58 -12.82
N LEU A 171 12.20 4.93 -12.10
CA LEU A 171 13.58 4.69 -12.54
C LEU A 171 13.84 3.20 -12.76
N ASP A 172 13.36 2.34 -11.85
CA ASP A 172 13.45 0.88 -11.98
C ASP A 172 12.71 0.36 -13.21
N VAL A 173 11.52 0.93 -13.53
CA VAL A 173 10.79 0.61 -14.76
C VAL A 173 11.61 1.01 -15.99
N LEU A 174 12.17 2.22 -16.02
CA LEU A 174 12.99 2.67 -17.15
C LEU A 174 14.22 1.77 -17.35
N GLN A 175 14.87 1.34 -16.26
CA GLN A 175 16.01 0.45 -16.31
C GLN A 175 15.67 -0.94 -16.85
N ARG A 176 14.52 -1.50 -16.46
CA ARG A 176 14.10 -2.84 -16.89
C ARG A 176 13.54 -2.86 -18.30
N CYS A 177 12.77 -1.84 -18.68
CA CYS A 177 12.02 -1.84 -19.94
C CYS A 177 12.73 -1.09 -21.07
N PHE A 178 13.63 -0.15 -20.76
CA PHE A 178 14.30 0.67 -21.76
C PHE A 178 15.82 0.76 -21.56
N PRO A 179 16.55 -0.35 -21.31
CA PRO A 179 17.96 -0.30 -20.94
C PRO A 179 18.84 0.37 -21.99
N GLN A 180 18.58 0.17 -23.29
CA GLN A 180 19.38 0.80 -24.35
C GLN A 180 19.16 2.31 -24.41
N ARG A 181 17.90 2.77 -24.23
CA ARG A 181 17.61 4.21 -24.18
C ARG A 181 18.16 4.84 -22.92
N LEU A 182 18.04 4.17 -21.78
CA LEU A 182 18.59 4.63 -20.52
C LEU A 182 20.12 4.80 -20.58
N ALA A 183 20.82 3.95 -21.32
CA ALA A 183 22.26 4.07 -21.55
C ALA A 183 22.64 5.18 -22.55
N SER A 184 21.68 5.76 -23.28
CA SER A 184 21.95 6.81 -24.27
C SER A 184 22.42 8.11 -23.59
N PRO A 185 23.34 8.87 -24.23
CA PRO A 185 23.79 10.16 -23.69
C PRO A 185 22.64 11.15 -23.46
N GLU A 186 21.65 11.15 -24.35
CA GLU A 186 20.46 12.01 -24.28
C GLU A 186 19.66 11.77 -23.00
N TRP A 187 19.32 10.51 -22.70
CA TRP A 187 18.53 10.18 -21.51
C TRP A 187 19.34 10.36 -20.23
N GLN A 188 20.64 10.05 -20.27
CA GLN A 188 21.54 10.32 -19.14
C GLN A 188 21.62 11.82 -18.82
N ALA A 189 21.70 12.68 -19.84
CA ALA A 189 21.67 14.13 -19.65
C ALA A 189 20.33 14.58 -19.06
N ARG A 190 19.21 14.13 -19.63
CA ARG A 190 17.86 14.49 -19.16
C ARG A 190 17.59 14.02 -17.73
N LEU A 191 18.03 12.82 -17.36
CA LEU A 191 17.87 12.29 -16.02
C LEU A 191 18.67 13.08 -14.99
N ARG A 192 19.89 13.51 -15.30
CA ARG A 192 20.68 14.35 -14.39
C ARG A 192 20.11 15.77 -14.24
N GLU A 193 19.40 16.27 -15.25
CA GLU A 193 18.68 17.54 -15.13
C GLU A 193 17.53 17.44 -14.10
N LEU A 194 16.73 16.38 -14.23
CA LEU A 194 15.57 16.09 -13.38
C LEU A 194 15.96 15.63 -11.97
N VAL A 195 16.95 14.75 -11.88
CA VAL A 195 17.47 14.11 -10.66
C VAL A 195 18.99 14.30 -10.62
N PRO A 196 19.49 15.38 -10.00
CA PRO A 196 20.91 15.76 -10.07
C PRO A 196 21.88 14.72 -9.53
N ALA A 197 21.48 13.98 -8.50
CA ALA A 197 22.26 12.91 -7.91
C ALA A 197 22.05 11.55 -8.59
N TYR A 198 21.44 11.50 -9.78
CA TYR A 198 21.19 10.25 -10.47
C TYR A 198 22.51 9.50 -10.76
N GLY A 199 22.60 8.27 -10.25
CA GLY A 199 23.78 7.42 -10.35
C GLY A 199 24.87 7.71 -9.30
N GLN A 200 24.60 8.55 -8.29
CA GLN A 200 25.54 8.90 -7.22
C GLN A 200 24.95 8.54 -5.85
N SER A 201 25.83 8.21 -4.89
CA SER A 201 25.42 7.85 -3.53
C SER A 201 25.40 9.07 -2.61
N LEU A 202 24.21 9.48 -2.17
CA LEU A 202 24.06 10.53 -1.16
C LEU A 202 24.46 10.07 0.26
N ILE A 203 24.66 8.77 0.45
CA ILE A 203 25.13 8.19 1.73
C ILE A 203 26.65 8.37 1.85
N GLU A 204 27.37 8.22 0.73
CA GLU A 204 28.83 8.26 0.68
C GLU A 204 29.38 9.65 0.35
N ASP A 205 28.58 10.52 -0.26
CA ASP A 205 28.97 11.90 -0.64
C ASP A 205 28.14 12.95 0.12
N ALA A 206 28.69 13.42 1.24
CA ALA A 206 28.07 14.42 2.10
C ALA A 206 27.92 15.79 1.41
N ASP A 207 28.89 16.19 0.58
CA ASP A 207 28.86 17.47 -0.12
C ASP A 207 27.75 17.50 -1.17
N LEU A 208 27.58 16.38 -1.89
CA LEU A 208 26.48 16.20 -2.83
C LEU A 208 25.12 16.21 -2.11
N LEU A 209 25.01 15.54 -0.96
CA LEU A 209 23.78 15.55 -0.16
C LEU A 209 23.39 16.98 0.24
N GLU A 210 24.33 17.79 0.74
CA GLU A 210 24.05 19.18 1.12
C GLU A 210 23.65 20.04 -0.09
N LYS A 211 24.31 19.88 -1.24
CA LYS A 211 23.93 20.57 -2.49
C LYS A 211 22.51 20.22 -2.93
N VAL A 212 22.17 18.93 -2.95
CA VAL A 212 20.82 18.45 -3.33
C VAL A 212 19.77 18.95 -2.34
N ARG A 213 20.06 18.88 -1.03
CA ARG A 213 19.15 19.35 0.01
C ARG A 213 18.88 20.85 -0.12
N SER A 214 19.93 21.67 -0.28
CA SER A 214 19.78 23.11 -0.47
C SER A 214 18.94 23.42 -1.72
N ARG A 215 19.25 22.79 -2.87
CA ARG A 215 18.48 22.97 -4.10
C ARG A 215 17.01 22.62 -3.90
N THR A 216 16.70 21.48 -3.28
CA THR A 216 15.32 21.05 -3.05
C THR A 216 14.57 22.02 -2.14
N LEU A 217 15.21 22.48 -1.05
CA LEU A 217 14.61 23.48 -0.16
C LEU A 217 14.36 24.81 -0.86
N ASP A 218 15.27 25.24 -1.73
CA ASP A 218 15.11 26.45 -2.56
C ASP A 218 13.96 26.30 -3.56
N THR A 219 13.96 25.24 -4.36
CA THR A 219 12.93 25.00 -5.38
C THR A 219 11.53 24.87 -4.78
N LEU A 220 11.41 24.25 -3.60
CA LEU A 220 10.12 24.06 -2.92
C LEU A 220 9.73 25.24 -2.02
N GLY A 221 10.58 26.26 -1.86
CA GLY A 221 10.31 27.39 -0.96
C GLY A 221 10.27 26.98 0.52
N LEU A 222 10.99 25.93 0.90
CA LEU A 222 11.01 25.35 2.24
C LEU A 222 12.21 25.79 3.08
N LYS A 223 13.02 26.71 2.58
CA LYS A 223 14.02 27.38 3.43
C LYS A 223 13.28 28.06 4.58
N ARG A 224 13.57 27.63 5.81
CA ARG A 224 13.08 28.33 7.00
C ARG A 224 13.46 29.81 6.83
N LYS A 225 12.45 30.69 6.89
CA LYS A 225 12.73 32.08 7.21
C LYS A 225 13.36 32.07 8.61
N ALA A 226 14.59 32.56 8.69
CA ALA A 226 15.24 32.84 9.96
C ALA A 226 14.40 33.85 10.76
#